data_AF-A0A7S0JHX0-F1
#
_entry.id   AF-A0A7S0JHX0-F1
#
_cell.length_a   1.000
_cell.length_b   1.000
_cell.length_c   1.000
_cell.angle_alpha   90.00
_cell.angle_beta   90.00
_cell.angle_gamma   90.00
#
_symmetry.space_group_name_H-M   'P 1'
#
loop_
_entity.id
_entity.type
_entity.pdbx_description
1 polymer ?
#
loop_
_entity_poly.entity_id
_entity_poly.type
_entity_poly.pdbx_seq_one_letter_code
_entity_poly.pdbx_strand_id
1 'polypeptide(L)'
;GVDLSDGDALLRRMAAAALLLYNASRSLPCFELPDDPNFDGIWDYQWCTERQPQETYFTLDGARDMFWPQRANESAIHAHCQAKYPGTAQRPLWISESASLQANG
;
A
#
# COMPACT_ATOMS: atom_id res chain seq x y z
N GLY A 1 -19.08 -25.37 -12.75
CA GLY A 1 -17.79 -25.55 -12.06
C GLY A 1 -16.74 -24.88 -12.90
N VAL A 2 -15.96 -23.96 -12.33
CA VAL A 2 -14.83 -23.36 -13.03
C VAL A 2 -13.72 -24.40 -13.04
N ASP A 3 -13.29 -24.80 -14.23
CA ASP A 3 -12.15 -25.70 -14.42
C ASP A 3 -10.86 -24.94 -14.05
N LEU A 4 -10.22 -25.35 -12.96
CA LEU A 4 -8.99 -24.75 -12.42
C LEU A 4 -7.72 -25.33 -13.07
N SER A 5 -7.86 -26.16 -14.12
CA SER A 5 -6.74 -26.83 -14.79
C SER A 5 -5.93 -25.95 -15.75
N ASP A 6 -6.30 -24.68 -15.95
CA ASP A 6 -5.51 -23.77 -16.79
C ASP A 6 -5.18 -22.49 -16.03
N GLY A 7 -4.15 -22.55 -15.18
CA GLY A 7 -3.63 -21.40 -14.43
C GLY A 7 -3.30 -20.22 -15.34
N ASP A 8 -2.90 -20.47 -16.59
CA ASP A 8 -2.67 -19.44 -17.59
C ASP A 8 -3.96 -18.71 -17.97
N ALA A 9 -5.08 -19.42 -18.10
CA ALA A 9 -6.37 -18.82 -18.37
C ALA A 9 -6.84 -17.93 -17.20
N LEU A 10 -6.57 -18.33 -15.95
CA LEU A 10 -6.85 -17.50 -14.78
C LEU A 10 -5.99 -16.23 -14.78
N LEU A 11 -4.67 -16.35 -14.98
CA LEU A 11 -3.75 -15.21 -15.04
C LEU A 11 -4.09 -14.24 -16.17
N ARG A 12 -4.49 -14.74 -17.36
CA ARG A 12 -4.95 -13.91 -18.47
C ARG A 12 -6.20 -13.10 -18.12
N ARG A 13 -7.14 -13.68 -17.38
CA ARG A 13 -8.35 -12.98 -16.92
C ARG A 13 -8.04 -11.94 -15.85
N MET A 14 -7.12 -12.24 -14.92
CA MET A 14 -6.65 -11.25 -13.95
C MET A 14 -5.95 -10.07 -14.64
N ALA A 15 -5.08 -10.35 -15.62
CA ALA A 15 -4.45 -9.31 -16.44
C ALA A 15 -5.49 -8.46 -17.19
N ALA A 16 -6.52 -9.09 -17.77
CA ALA A 16 -7.61 -8.39 -18.44
C ALA A 16 -8.38 -7.45 -17.50
N ALA A 17 -8.60 -7.85 -16.24
CA ALA A 17 -9.21 -6.99 -15.23
C ALA A 17 -8.30 -5.80 -14.86
N ALA A 18 -6.99 -6.03 -14.68
CA ALA A 18 -6.03 -4.98 -14.38
C ALA A 18 -5.93 -3.91 -15.49
N LEU A 19 -6.16 -4.27 -16.75
CA LEU A 19 -6.17 -3.31 -17.87
C LEU A 19 -7.23 -2.21 -17.71
N LEU A 20 -8.34 -2.47 -17.01
CA LEU A 20 -9.38 -1.45 -16.78
C LEU A 20 -8.85 -0.27 -15.95
N LEU A 21 -7.91 -0.54 -15.05
CA LEU A 21 -7.28 0.47 -14.21
C LEU A 21 -6.01 1.03 -14.87
N TYR A 22 -5.12 0.15 -15.34
CA TYR A 22 -3.77 0.54 -15.74
C TYR A 22 -3.60 0.82 -17.25
N ASN A 23 -4.57 0.49 -18.10
CA ASN A 23 -4.49 0.74 -19.55
C ASN A 23 -5.87 1.01 -20.17
N ALA A 24 -6.66 1.87 -19.52
CA ALA A 24 -8.02 2.19 -19.96
C ALA A 24 -8.07 2.76 -21.39
N SER A 25 -7.05 3.54 -21.78
CA SER A 25 -6.90 4.10 -23.14
C SER A 25 -6.50 3.06 -24.20
N ARG A 26 -6.04 1.88 -23.77
CA ARG A 26 -5.53 0.80 -24.63
C ARG A 26 -4.33 1.19 -25.49
N SER A 27 -3.56 2.20 -25.05
CA SER A 27 -2.38 2.70 -25.77
C SER A 27 -1.07 2.08 -25.31
N LEU A 28 -1.05 1.41 -24.14
CA LEU A 28 0.18 0.80 -23.61
C LEU A 28 0.37 -0.62 -24.16
N PRO A 29 1.59 -0.98 -24.61
CA PRO A 29 1.89 -2.33 -25.10
C PRO A 29 2.10 -3.35 -23.97
N CYS A 30 2.46 -2.90 -22.76
CA CYS A 30 2.78 -3.73 -21.59
C CYS A 30 2.39 -3.00 -20.29
N PHE A 31 2.30 -3.73 -19.18
CA PHE A 31 2.24 -3.12 -17.85
C PHE A 31 3.64 -2.67 -17.42
N GLU A 32 3.73 -1.45 -16.89
CA GLU A 32 4.91 -1.00 -16.14
C GLU A 32 4.68 -1.33 -14.68
N LEU A 33 5.52 -2.21 -14.12
CA LEU A 33 5.46 -2.56 -12.70
C LEU A 33 6.40 -1.62 -11.93
N PRO A 34 5.99 -1.11 -10.76
CA PRO A 34 6.83 -0.23 -9.96
C PRO A 34 8.03 -0.98 -9.36
N ASP A 35 9.18 -0.30 -9.28
CA ASP A 35 10.38 -0.82 -8.61
C ASP A 35 10.24 -0.84 -7.07
N ASP A 36 9.45 0.09 -6.52
CA ASP A 36 9.05 0.14 -5.11
C ASP A 36 7.53 -0.11 -5.02
N PRO A 37 7.08 -1.31 -4.62
CA PRO A 37 5.66 -1.61 -4.49
C PRO A 37 4.97 -0.84 -3.35
N ASN A 38 5.74 -0.18 -2.49
CA ASN A 38 5.27 0.70 -1.42
C ASN A 38 5.46 2.19 -1.77
N PHE A 39 5.66 2.53 -3.05
CA PHE A 39 5.80 3.92 -3.47
C PHE A 39 4.47 4.67 -3.34
N ASP A 40 4.29 5.32 -2.19
CA ASP A 40 3.14 6.19 -1.92
C ASP A 40 3.53 7.68 -1.94
N GLY A 41 4.65 8.01 -2.61
CA GLY A 41 5.11 9.38 -2.84
C GLY A 41 5.15 10.23 -1.56
N ILE A 42 4.44 11.36 -1.58
CA ILE A 42 4.36 12.31 -0.44
C ILE A 42 3.65 11.70 0.77
N TRP A 43 2.73 10.76 0.57
CA TRP A 43 1.96 10.14 1.65
C TRP A 43 2.83 9.21 2.51
N ASP A 44 3.80 8.54 1.90
CA ASP A 44 4.80 7.75 2.60
C ASP A 44 5.60 8.61 3.60
N TYR A 45 6.01 9.82 3.20
CA TYR A 45 6.68 10.75 4.11
C TYR A 45 5.77 11.24 5.25
N GLN A 46 4.51 11.56 4.96
CA GLN A 46 3.55 11.98 5.98
C GLN A 46 3.29 10.87 7.01
N TRP A 47 3.23 9.62 6.56
CA TRP A 47 3.17 8.49 7.47
C TRP A 47 4.46 8.34 8.30
N CYS A 48 5.63 8.41 7.64
CA CYS A 48 6.94 8.29 8.28
C CYS A 48 7.30 9.43 9.24
N THR A 49 6.48 10.48 9.33
CA THR A 49 6.66 11.57 10.28
C THR A 49 5.56 11.59 11.33
N GLU A 50 4.31 11.85 10.96
CA GLU A 50 3.22 12.09 11.93
C GLU A 50 2.16 10.98 11.94
N ARG A 51 2.36 9.91 11.18
CA ARG A 51 1.41 8.79 11.01
C ARG A 51 0.01 9.24 10.60
N GLN A 52 -0.08 10.17 9.66
CA GLN A 52 -1.36 10.49 9.00
C GLN A 52 -1.89 9.22 8.31
N PRO A 53 -2.94 8.58 8.85
CA PRO A 53 -3.36 7.29 8.36
C PRO A 53 -4.43 7.50 7.30
N GLN A 54 -4.00 7.72 6.07
CA GLN A 54 -4.95 7.62 4.96
C GLN A 54 -4.81 6.27 4.26
N GLU A 55 -3.69 5.88 3.65
CA GLU A 55 -3.78 4.80 2.64
C GLU A 55 -2.59 3.81 2.55
N THR A 56 -1.50 4.01 3.30
CA THR A 56 -0.22 3.37 2.94
C THR A 56 0.05 1.98 3.55
N TYR A 57 -0.38 1.73 4.79
CA TYR A 57 0.07 0.55 5.55
C TYR A 57 -1.09 -0.26 6.13
N PHE A 58 -1.56 -1.23 5.34
CA PHE A 58 -2.54 -2.23 5.77
C PHE A 58 -1.94 -3.63 5.69
N THR A 59 -2.26 -4.47 6.67
CA THR A 59 -1.87 -5.88 6.62
C THR A 59 -2.84 -6.65 5.71
N LEU A 60 -2.28 -7.37 4.74
CA LEU A 60 -2.96 -8.35 3.92
C LEU A 60 -2.54 -9.75 4.41
N ASP A 61 -3.49 -10.66 4.61
CA ASP A 61 -3.19 -11.98 5.17
C ASP A 61 -3.69 -13.16 4.33
N GLY A 62 -4.44 -12.93 3.25
CA GLY A 62 -4.96 -13.98 2.37
C GLY A 62 -5.95 -14.95 3.05
N ALA A 63 -6.36 -14.67 4.28
CA ALA A 63 -7.31 -15.46 5.06
C ALA A 63 -8.61 -14.68 5.32
N ARG A 64 -8.49 -13.39 5.63
CA ARG A 64 -9.58 -12.42 5.80
C ARG A 64 -9.76 -11.53 4.55
N ASP A 65 -8.82 -11.60 3.62
CA ASP A 65 -8.82 -10.92 2.34
C ASP A 65 -8.40 -11.88 1.20
N MET A 66 -8.51 -11.41 -0.05
CA MET A 66 -8.21 -12.20 -1.25
C MET A 66 -6.82 -11.93 -1.84
N PHE A 67 -5.93 -11.27 -1.09
CA PHE A 67 -4.63 -10.84 -1.57
C PHE A 67 -3.52 -11.77 -1.08
N TRP A 68 -2.35 -11.64 -1.71
CA TRP A 68 -1.16 -12.35 -1.26
C TRP A 68 -0.73 -11.76 0.09
N PRO A 69 -0.27 -12.60 1.05
CA PRO A 69 0.09 -12.11 2.37
C PRO A 69 1.19 -11.05 2.32
N GLN A 70 0.90 -9.87 2.87
CA GLN A 70 1.81 -8.75 3.03
C GLN A 70 1.61 -8.15 4.42
N ARG A 71 2.59 -8.34 5.31
CA ARG A 71 2.52 -7.84 6.68
C ARG A 71 3.08 -6.43 6.78
N ALA A 72 2.19 -5.45 6.94
CA ALA A 72 2.54 -4.09 7.31
C ALA A 72 2.49 -3.92 8.84
N ASN A 73 3.43 -4.55 9.55
CA ASN A 73 3.53 -4.37 11.01
C ASN A 73 4.38 -3.15 11.37
N GLU A 74 4.23 -2.64 12.59
CA GLU A 74 4.87 -1.39 13.02
C GLU A 74 6.41 -1.41 12.89
N SER A 75 7.05 -2.56 13.15
CA SER A 75 8.51 -2.70 13.03
C SER A 75 9.00 -2.67 11.58
N ALA A 76 8.30 -3.32 10.65
CA ALA A 76 8.65 -3.27 9.23
C ALA A 76 8.47 -1.86 8.66
N ILE A 77 7.38 -1.19 9.05
CA ILE A 77 7.10 0.20 8.67
C ILE A 77 8.17 1.14 9.21
N HIS A 78 8.56 0.97 10.48
CA HIS A 78 9.61 1.75 11.10
C HIS A 78 10.96 1.58 10.36
N ALA A 79 11.33 0.34 10.04
CA ALA A 79 12.56 0.05 9.31
C ALA A 79 12.56 0.68 7.90
N HIS A 80 11.43 0.62 7.18
CA HIS A 80 11.25 1.30 5.90
C HIS A 80 11.46 2.82 6.04
N CYS A 81 10.79 3.45 7.00
CA CYS A 81 10.89 4.88 7.21
C CYS A 81 12.32 5.33 7.55
N GLN A 82 13.03 4.57 8.37
CA GLN A 82 14.44 4.86 8.68
C GLN A 82 15.36 4.70 7.48
N ALA A 83 15.13 3.69 6.64
CA ALA A 83 15.95 3.44 5.45
C ALA A 83 15.70 4.50 4.36
N LYS A 84 14.44 4.88 4.12
CA LYS A 84 14.05 5.79 3.05
C LYS A 84 14.20 7.27 3.44
N TYR A 85 13.97 7.62 4.70
CA TYR A 85 14.03 9.00 5.21
C TYR A 85 14.95 9.10 6.45
N PRO A 86 16.27 8.92 6.26
CA PRO A 86 17.22 8.98 7.36
C PRO A 86 17.16 10.35 8.07
N GLY A 87 17.08 10.32 9.40
CA GLY A 87 17.00 11.52 10.24
C GLY A 87 15.58 12.00 10.55
N THR A 88 14.55 11.41 9.95
CA THR A 88 13.17 11.63 10.39
C THR A 88 12.88 10.88 11.70
N ALA A 89 12.21 11.55 12.64
CA ALA A 89 11.72 10.93 13.87
C ALA A 89 10.20 10.79 13.78
N GLN A 90 9.71 9.56 13.73
CA GLN A 90 8.27 9.28 13.80
C GLN A 90 7.68 9.81 15.11
N ARG A 91 6.56 10.52 15.02
CA ARG A 91 5.80 11.12 16.13
C ARG A 91 4.45 10.43 16.24
N PRO A 92 4.40 9.29 16.94
CA PRO A 92 3.33 8.33 16.79
C PRO A 92 1.95 8.76 17.31
N LEU A 93 1.95 9.69 18.26
CA LEU A 93 0.77 10.18 18.95
C LEU A 93 0.39 11.61 18.54
N TRP A 94 1.19 12.23 17.67
CA TRP A 94 1.05 13.65 17.35
C TRP A 94 -0.35 14.01 16.87
N ILE A 95 -0.92 13.23 15.96
CA ILE A 95 -2.27 13.46 15.42
C ILE A 95 -3.35 13.25 16.49
N SER A 96 -3.27 12.18 17.29
CA SER A 96 -4.25 11.93 18.34
C SER A 96 -4.20 12.96 19.47
N GLU A 97 -3.00 13.40 19.85
CA GLU A 97 -2.78 14.37 20.94
C GLU A 97 -3.17 15.78 20.51
N SER A 98 -2.75 16.22 19.32
CA SER A 98 -3.09 17.55 18.80
C SER A 98 -4.60 17.72 18.57
N ALA A 99 -5.29 16.69 18.07
CA ALA A 99 -6.75 16.70 17.95
C ALA A 99 -7.44 16.77 19.31
N SER A 100 -6.91 16.06 20.31
CA SER A 100 -7.46 16.08 21.67
C SER A 100 -7.27 17.44 22.35
N LEU A 101 -6.17 18.14 22.08
CA LEU A 101 -5.95 19.50 22.57
C LEU A 101 -6.91 20.51 21.94
N GLN A 102 -7.21 20.37 20.64
CA GLN A 102 -8.16 21.24 19.94
C GLN A 102 -9.61 21.04 20.36
N ALA A 103 -9.99 19.82 20.76
CA ALA A 103 -11.36 19.50 21.20
C ALA A 103 -11.70 20.01 22.61
N ASN A 104 -10.69 20.36 23.43
CA ASN A 104 -10.85 20.80 24.81
C ASN A 104 -10.49 22.28 25.03
N GLY A 105 -10.31 23.05 23.94
CA GLY A 105 -9.97 24.48 23.95
C GLY A 105 -11.14 25.37 23.58
#